data_AF-A0A3C1YIE1-F1
#
_entry.id   AF-A0A3C1YIE1-F1
#
_cell.length_a   1.000
_cell.length_b   1.000
_cell.length_c   1.000
_cell.angle_alpha   90.00
_cell.angle_beta   90.00
_cell.angle_gamma   90.00
#
_symmetry.space_group_name_H-M   'P 1'
#
loop_
_entity.id
_entity.type
_entity.pdbx_description
1 polymer ?
#
loop_
_entity_poly.entity_id
_entity_poly.type
_entity_poly.pdbx_seq_one_letter_code
_entity_poly.pdbx_strand_id
1 'polypeptide(L)'
;MLFFEAFGYIKPSEKLKNTFADIEIIGIEHYTKSKELHLKLKSPHFIEYRSKLEMQKLLTKNCSYKLSEETILDISYSLSDVYNLGTVYKNASEYIQDEFNEKDRSFLALFQHSEFEFDEEKRIVFIKIEDSKLYRAFSNDFCNYFKKFYENCGMTGVEIIPEYVKVEHRDIEEYNEEEILAERRKAEILTNAKKAGNRAEES
;
A
#
# COMPACT_ATOMS: atom_id res chain seq x y z
N MET A 1 21.56 -4.20 -9.76
CA MET A 1 22.25 -4.70 -8.56
C MET A 1 21.22 -5.46 -7.76
N LEU A 2 21.46 -6.74 -7.46
CA LEU A 2 20.52 -7.55 -6.70
C LEU A 2 20.49 -7.12 -5.24
N PHE A 3 19.35 -7.33 -4.59
CA PHE A 3 19.10 -6.89 -3.22
C PHE A 3 20.17 -7.42 -2.24
N PHE A 4 20.46 -8.73 -2.28
CA PHE A 4 21.45 -9.34 -1.41
C PHE A 4 22.91 -9.14 -1.84
N GLU A 5 23.17 -8.60 -3.04
CA GLU A 5 24.52 -8.11 -3.38
C GLU A 5 24.83 -6.83 -2.60
N ALA A 6 23.85 -5.92 -2.48
CA ALA A 6 24.01 -4.67 -1.75
C ALA A 6 23.92 -4.86 -0.23
N PHE A 7 23.04 -5.75 0.22
CA PHE A 7 22.75 -5.98 1.63
C PHE A 7 23.24 -7.34 2.14
N GLY A 8 24.32 -7.90 1.57
CA GLY A 8 24.81 -9.25 1.91
C GLY A 8 25.21 -9.46 3.38
N TYR A 9 25.32 -8.39 4.17
CA TYR A 9 25.59 -8.45 5.60
C TYR A 9 24.34 -8.70 6.47
N ILE A 10 23.13 -8.49 5.93
CA ILE A 10 21.89 -8.73 6.69
C ILE A 10 21.63 -10.25 6.81
N LYS A 11 21.05 -10.66 7.94
CA LYS A 11 20.74 -12.07 8.25
C LYS A 11 19.21 -12.27 8.34
N PRO A 12 18.51 -12.39 7.21
CA PRO A 12 17.06 -12.59 7.19
C PRO A 12 16.70 -14.06 7.47
N SER A 13 15.41 -14.33 7.70
CA SER A 13 14.89 -15.70 7.68
C SER A 13 15.03 -16.32 6.28
N GLU A 14 14.99 -17.65 6.18
CA GLU A 14 15.06 -18.34 4.89
C GLU A 14 13.93 -17.93 3.93
N LYS A 15 12.71 -17.73 4.47
CA LYS A 15 11.57 -17.18 3.73
C LYS A 15 11.93 -15.86 3.07
N LEU A 16 12.37 -14.87 3.87
CA LEU A 16 12.72 -13.54 3.37
C LEU A 16 13.93 -13.57 2.42
N LYS A 17 14.88 -14.47 2.65
CA LYS A 17 16.01 -14.65 1.73
C LYS A 17 15.53 -15.08 0.35
N ASN A 18 14.60 -16.04 0.28
CA ASN A 18 14.06 -16.51 -0.98
C ASN A 18 13.18 -15.45 -1.64
N THR A 19 12.32 -14.75 -0.87
CA THR A 19 11.44 -13.68 -1.37
C THR A 19 12.20 -12.49 -1.96
N PHE A 20 13.43 -12.21 -1.50
CA PHE A 20 14.21 -11.05 -1.95
C PHE A 20 15.44 -11.43 -2.79
N ALA A 21 15.56 -12.69 -3.22
CA ALA A 21 16.76 -13.21 -3.87
C ALA A 21 17.05 -12.55 -5.23
N ASP A 22 16.01 -12.33 -6.02
CA ASP A 22 16.01 -11.88 -7.41
C ASP A 22 15.46 -10.45 -7.57
N ILE A 23 15.26 -9.74 -6.45
CA ILE A 23 14.82 -8.34 -6.46
C ILE A 23 16.00 -7.43 -6.79
N GLU A 24 15.78 -6.48 -7.69
CA GLU A 24 16.76 -5.46 -8.05
C GLU A 24 16.57 -4.19 -7.23
N ILE A 25 17.67 -3.60 -6.77
CA ILE A 25 17.69 -2.23 -6.26
C ILE A 25 17.90 -1.30 -7.45
N ILE A 26 16.92 -0.43 -7.68
CA ILE A 26 16.93 0.55 -8.79
C ILE A 26 17.26 1.96 -8.31
N GLY A 27 17.18 2.22 -7.01
CA GLY A 27 17.52 3.54 -6.46
C GLY A 27 17.45 3.59 -4.94
N ILE A 28 18.08 4.62 -4.37
CA ILE A 28 18.05 4.93 -2.95
C ILE A 28 17.80 6.43 -2.82
N GLU A 29 16.76 6.80 -2.08
CA GLU A 29 16.39 8.19 -1.83
C GLU A 29 16.34 8.44 -0.33
N HIS A 30 16.93 9.55 0.11
CA HIS A 30 16.96 9.92 1.51
C HIS A 30 16.15 11.20 1.72
N TYR A 31 15.12 11.10 2.56
CA TYR A 31 14.27 12.21 2.94
C TYR A 31 14.63 12.70 4.35
N THR A 32 15.50 13.70 4.40
CA THR A 32 16.04 14.23 5.67
C THR A 32 14.97 14.77 6.62
N LYS A 33 13.89 15.38 6.08
CA LYS A 33 12.82 15.97 6.90
C LYS A 33 11.96 14.93 7.61
N SER A 34 11.62 13.83 6.94
CA SER A 34 10.83 12.74 7.51
C SER A 34 11.69 11.69 8.20
N LYS A 35 13.02 11.75 8.04
CA LYS A 35 13.97 10.72 8.48
C LYS A 35 13.59 9.38 7.86
N GLU A 36 13.40 9.35 6.55
CA GLU A 36 13.04 8.15 5.81
C GLU A 36 14.10 7.84 4.75
N LEU A 37 14.52 6.58 4.69
CA LEU A 37 15.36 6.04 3.64
C LEU A 37 14.51 5.17 2.73
N HIS A 38 14.26 5.63 1.51
CA HIS A 38 13.47 4.93 0.51
C HIS A 38 14.38 4.10 -0.38
N LEU A 39 14.22 2.78 -0.31
CA LEU A 39 14.84 1.84 -1.23
C LEU A 39 13.84 1.54 -2.35
N LYS A 40 14.17 2.00 -3.56
CA LYS A 40 13.40 1.70 -4.75
C LYS A 40 13.80 0.34 -5.27
N LEU A 41 12.84 -0.56 -5.31
CA LEU A 41 13.00 -1.96 -5.69
C LEU A 41 12.21 -2.27 -6.96
N LYS A 42 12.75 -3.18 -7.76
CA LYS A 42 12.06 -3.78 -8.90
C LYS A 42 12.00 -5.28 -8.68
N SER A 43 10.78 -5.81 -8.61
CA SER A 43 10.51 -7.22 -8.31
C SER A 43 9.88 -7.93 -9.51
N PRO A 44 10.31 -9.15 -9.86
CA PRO A 44 9.65 -9.94 -10.90
C PRO A 44 8.35 -10.61 -10.42
N HIS A 45 8.08 -10.62 -9.11
CA HIS A 45 6.91 -11.24 -8.51
C HIS A 45 6.29 -10.36 -7.42
N PHE A 46 5.04 -10.64 -7.05
CA PHE A 46 4.42 -10.00 -5.88
C PHE A 46 5.13 -10.42 -4.59
N ILE A 47 5.18 -9.50 -3.64
CA ILE A 47 5.81 -9.72 -2.33
C ILE A 47 4.72 -9.52 -1.29
N GLU A 48 4.44 -10.54 -0.49
CA GLU A 48 3.48 -10.45 0.61
C GLU A 48 3.78 -9.23 1.50
N TYR A 49 2.72 -8.53 1.91
CA TYR A 49 2.85 -7.28 2.65
C TYR A 49 3.59 -7.49 3.98
N ARG A 50 3.32 -8.60 4.67
CA ARG A 50 4.06 -8.98 5.89
C ARG A 50 5.54 -9.20 5.63
N SER A 51 5.90 -9.89 4.54
CA SER A 51 7.30 -10.12 4.18
C SER A 51 8.02 -8.80 3.87
N LYS A 52 7.33 -7.86 3.19
CA LYS A 52 7.81 -6.49 2.99
C LYS A 52 8.08 -5.77 4.31
N LEU A 53 7.12 -5.80 5.24
CA LEU A 53 7.25 -5.16 6.56
C LEU A 53 8.37 -5.77 7.41
N GLU A 54 8.50 -7.09 7.42
CA GLU A 54 9.59 -7.76 8.13
C GLU A 54 10.96 -7.35 7.58
N MET A 55 11.10 -7.28 6.25
CA MET A 55 12.33 -6.82 5.62
C MET A 55 12.61 -5.34 5.93
N GLN A 56 11.60 -4.46 5.89
CA GLN A 56 11.75 -3.05 6.29
C GLN A 56 12.29 -2.91 7.72
N LYS A 57 11.73 -3.67 8.67
CA LYS A 57 12.18 -3.69 10.07
C LYS A 57 13.61 -4.19 10.19
N LEU A 58 13.95 -5.25 9.46
CA LEU A 58 15.31 -5.79 9.44
C LEU A 58 16.31 -4.76 8.88
N LEU A 59 15.99 -4.12 7.76
CA LEU A 59 16.84 -3.10 7.16
C LEU A 59 16.99 -1.88 8.06
N THR A 60 15.89 -1.40 8.65
CA THR A 60 15.93 -0.29 9.61
C THR A 60 16.90 -0.60 10.76
N LYS A 61 16.83 -1.81 11.33
CA LYS A 61 17.75 -2.21 12.40
C LYS A 61 19.23 -2.24 11.98
N ASN A 62 19.52 -2.55 10.71
CA ASN A 62 20.88 -2.81 10.23
C ASN A 62 21.50 -1.64 9.43
N CYS A 63 20.69 -0.79 8.82
CA CYS A 63 21.11 0.27 7.91
C CYS A 63 21.11 1.66 8.56
N SER A 64 20.44 1.84 9.71
CA SER A 64 20.42 3.12 10.44
C SER A 64 21.79 3.41 11.06
N TYR A 65 22.74 3.82 10.22
CA TYR A 65 24.13 4.02 10.58
C TYR A 65 24.35 5.31 11.38
N LYS A 66 23.34 6.17 11.58
CA LYS A 66 23.48 7.37 12.45
C LYS A 66 22.23 8.15 12.86
N LEU A 67 21.03 7.90 12.34
CA LEU A 67 19.84 8.66 12.71
C LEU A 67 18.65 7.71 12.79
N SER A 68 17.60 8.13 13.49
CA SER A 68 16.32 7.45 13.68
C SER A 68 15.53 7.30 12.37
N GLU A 69 16.20 6.80 11.32
CA GLU A 69 15.71 6.74 9.96
C GLU A 69 14.95 5.44 9.75
N GLU A 70 13.69 5.54 9.32
CA GLU A 70 12.88 4.38 8.94
C GLU A 70 13.22 3.99 7.49
N THR A 71 13.50 2.71 7.25
CA THR A 71 13.69 2.22 5.88
C THR A 71 12.34 1.86 5.25
N ILE A 72 12.01 2.51 4.15
CA ILE A 72 10.81 2.29 3.36
C ILE A 72 11.18 1.53 2.08
N LEU A 73 10.41 0.49 1.75
CA LEU A 73 10.57 -0.25 0.50
C LEU A 73 9.51 0.21 -0.51
N ASP A 74 9.95 0.86 -1.57
CA ASP A 74 9.12 1.27 -2.69
C ASP A 74 9.27 0.25 -3.82
N ILE A 75 8.28 -0.61 -4.00
CA ILE A 75 8.37 -1.75 -4.92
C ILE A 75 7.58 -1.45 -6.19
N SER A 76 8.28 -1.52 -7.32
CA SER A 76 7.71 -1.66 -8.64
C SER A 76 7.82 -3.12 -9.09
N TYR A 77 6.87 -3.57 -9.91
CA TYR A 77 6.81 -4.94 -10.41
C TYR A 77 7.09 -4.98 -11.91
N SER A 78 7.93 -5.93 -12.32
CA SER A 78 8.25 -6.23 -13.71
C SER A 78 7.49 -7.49 -14.12
N LEU A 79 6.16 -7.41 -14.07
CA LEU A 79 5.29 -8.55 -14.39
C LEU A 79 5.40 -8.88 -15.89
N SER A 80 5.20 -10.15 -16.25
CA SER A 80 5.23 -10.57 -17.65
C SER A 80 4.04 -10.01 -18.45
N ASP A 81 4.15 -9.99 -19.77
CA ASP A 81 3.08 -9.51 -20.67
C ASP A 81 1.78 -10.36 -20.61
N VAL A 82 1.82 -11.49 -19.90
CA VAL A 82 0.65 -12.35 -19.67
C VAL A 82 -0.32 -11.73 -18.67
N TYR A 83 0.15 -10.77 -17.87
CA TYR A 83 -0.66 -10.07 -16.88
C TYR A 83 -1.48 -8.96 -17.53
N ASN A 84 -2.79 -8.99 -17.29
CA ASN A 84 -3.76 -7.95 -17.59
C ASN A 84 -4.33 -7.35 -16.28
N LEU A 85 -5.20 -6.35 -16.35
CA LEU A 85 -5.69 -5.64 -15.15
C LEU A 85 -6.35 -6.62 -14.16
N GLY A 86 -7.25 -7.47 -14.65
CA GLY A 86 -7.98 -8.42 -13.81
C GLY A 86 -7.09 -9.49 -13.17
N THR A 87 -6.09 -10.00 -13.89
CA THR A 87 -5.15 -11.02 -13.36
C THR A 87 -4.14 -10.43 -12.38
N VAL A 88 -3.70 -9.19 -12.60
CA VAL A 88 -2.88 -8.45 -11.62
C VAL A 88 -3.66 -8.24 -10.33
N TYR A 89 -4.90 -7.74 -10.44
CA TYR A 89 -5.77 -7.57 -9.30
C TYR A 89 -5.96 -8.88 -8.53
N LYS A 90 -6.33 -9.96 -9.22
CA LYS A 90 -6.60 -11.26 -8.59
C LYS A 90 -5.38 -11.83 -7.86
N ASN A 91 -4.19 -11.66 -8.42
CA ASN A 91 -2.97 -12.18 -7.80
C ASN A 91 -2.46 -11.29 -6.65
N ALA A 92 -2.87 -10.02 -6.62
CA ALA A 92 -2.49 -9.09 -5.57
C ALA A 92 -3.58 -8.88 -4.51
N SER A 93 -4.80 -9.42 -4.69
CA SER A 93 -5.94 -9.11 -3.81
C SER A 93 -5.68 -9.46 -2.35
N GLU A 94 -5.06 -10.62 -2.09
CA GLU A 94 -4.67 -11.04 -0.74
C GLU A 94 -3.63 -10.08 -0.13
N TYR A 95 -2.65 -9.67 -0.92
CA TYR A 95 -1.65 -8.67 -0.53
C TYR A 95 -2.29 -7.32 -0.17
N ILE A 96 -3.22 -6.85 -1.01
CA ILE A 96 -3.92 -5.56 -0.82
C ILE A 96 -4.77 -5.61 0.45
N GLN A 97 -5.45 -6.74 0.68
CA GLN A 97 -6.25 -6.97 1.88
C GLN A 97 -5.39 -6.93 3.15
N ASP A 98 -4.24 -7.61 3.14
CA ASP A 98 -3.28 -7.56 4.25
C ASP A 98 -2.74 -6.15 4.49
N GLU A 99 -2.43 -5.41 3.42
CA GLU A 99 -1.97 -4.02 3.52
C GLU A 99 -3.04 -3.12 4.16
N PHE A 100 -4.29 -3.21 3.74
CA PHE A 100 -5.39 -2.41 4.32
C PHE A 100 -5.71 -2.82 5.75
N ASN A 101 -5.68 -4.10 6.07
CA ASN A 101 -5.92 -4.59 7.42
C ASN A 101 -4.91 -4.01 8.43
N GLU A 102 -3.66 -3.82 8.02
CA GLU A 102 -2.61 -3.25 8.87
C GLU A 102 -2.59 -1.71 8.87
N LYS A 103 -2.99 -1.05 7.77
CA LYS A 103 -2.88 0.41 7.62
C LYS A 103 -4.16 1.21 7.90
N ASP A 104 -5.30 0.77 7.37
CA ASP A 104 -6.57 1.50 7.46
C ASP A 104 -7.78 0.55 7.33
N ARG A 105 -8.44 0.28 8.45
CA ARG A 105 -9.65 -0.56 8.50
C ARG A 105 -10.80 -0.03 7.65
N SER A 106 -10.86 1.29 7.42
CA SER A 106 -11.86 1.91 6.55
C SER A 106 -11.65 1.50 5.09
N PHE A 107 -10.40 1.43 4.65
CA PHE A 107 -10.04 0.96 3.31
C PHE A 107 -10.30 -0.55 3.18
N LEU A 108 -10.05 -1.32 4.25
CA LEU A 108 -10.37 -2.74 4.27
C LEU A 108 -11.87 -2.97 4.09
N ALA A 109 -12.71 -2.26 4.87
CA ALA A 109 -14.16 -2.36 4.76
C ALA A 109 -14.63 -1.97 3.35
N LEU A 110 -14.17 -0.83 2.83
CA LEU A 110 -14.49 -0.39 1.47
C LEU A 110 -14.07 -1.45 0.42
N PHE A 111 -12.88 -2.02 0.55
CA PHE A 111 -12.39 -3.07 -0.34
C PHE A 111 -13.25 -4.34 -0.31
N GLN A 112 -13.62 -4.80 0.88
CA GLN A 112 -14.44 -6.01 1.06
C GLN A 112 -15.87 -5.86 0.54
N HIS A 113 -16.39 -4.63 0.50
CA HIS A 113 -17.72 -4.30 -0.02
C HIS A 113 -17.70 -3.77 -1.46
N SER A 114 -16.54 -3.76 -2.13
CA SER A 114 -16.42 -3.31 -3.51
C SER A 114 -16.39 -4.47 -4.49
N GLU A 115 -17.00 -4.27 -5.66
CA GLU A 115 -16.83 -5.17 -6.80
C GLU A 115 -15.97 -4.48 -7.87
N PHE A 116 -15.11 -5.25 -8.53
CA PHE A 116 -14.19 -4.74 -9.56
C PHE A 116 -14.54 -5.32 -10.91
N GLU A 117 -14.73 -4.43 -11.90
CA GLU A 117 -14.91 -4.79 -13.30
C GLU A 117 -13.78 -4.18 -14.14
N PHE A 118 -13.30 -4.94 -15.13
CA PHE A 118 -12.10 -4.61 -15.88
C PHE A 118 -12.43 -4.48 -17.38
N ASP A 119 -12.24 -3.29 -17.93
CA ASP A 119 -12.22 -3.05 -19.38
C ASP A 119 -10.75 -3.01 -19.83
N GLU A 120 -10.25 -4.17 -20.25
CA GLU A 120 -8.85 -4.36 -20.65
C GLU A 120 -8.49 -3.55 -21.92
N GLU A 121 -9.45 -3.37 -22.83
CA GLU A 121 -9.21 -2.64 -24.09
C GLU A 121 -9.05 -1.13 -23.85
N LYS A 122 -9.94 -0.56 -23.01
CA LYS A 122 -9.89 0.86 -22.67
C LYS A 122 -8.97 1.18 -21.49
N ARG A 123 -8.42 0.15 -20.84
CA ARG A 123 -7.64 0.25 -19.59
C ARG A 123 -8.41 0.95 -18.47
N ILE A 124 -9.68 0.59 -18.30
CA ILE A 124 -10.54 1.16 -17.26
C ILE A 124 -10.84 0.09 -16.22
N VAL A 125 -10.72 0.45 -14.95
CA VAL A 125 -11.21 -0.36 -13.82
C VAL A 125 -12.40 0.35 -13.20
N PHE A 126 -13.56 -0.28 -13.26
CA PHE A 126 -14.75 0.17 -12.56
C PHE A 126 -14.77 -0.45 -11.16
N ILE A 127 -14.93 0.39 -10.15
CA ILE A 127 -15.06 -0.06 -8.76
C ILE A 127 -16.48 0.27 -8.31
N LYS A 128 -17.32 -0.75 -8.19
CA LYS A 128 -18.67 -0.59 -7.64
C LYS A 128 -18.57 -0.45 -6.14
N ILE A 129 -19.04 0.67 -5.63
CA ILE A 129 -18.96 1.08 -4.24
C ILE A 129 -20.39 1.35 -3.75
N GLU A 130 -20.71 0.87 -2.56
CA GLU A 130 -21.99 1.19 -1.92
C GLU A 130 -22.16 2.72 -1.75
N ASP A 131 -23.34 3.22 -2.10
CA ASP A 131 -23.68 4.64 -2.02
C ASP A 131 -23.94 5.11 -0.58
N SER A 132 -22.85 5.28 0.19
CA SER A 132 -22.86 5.88 1.52
C SER A 132 -22.05 7.18 1.55
N LYS A 133 -22.40 8.09 2.46
CA LYS A 133 -21.62 9.32 2.68
C LYS A 133 -20.17 9.00 3.04
N LEU A 134 -19.96 7.94 3.82
CA LEU A 134 -18.67 7.48 4.27
C LEU A 134 -17.81 7.02 3.09
N TYR A 135 -18.32 6.12 2.26
CA TYR A 135 -17.57 5.57 1.12
C TYR A 135 -17.34 6.62 0.02
N ARG A 136 -18.27 7.55 -0.19
CA ARG A 136 -18.04 8.72 -1.06
C ARG A 136 -16.89 9.60 -0.59
N ALA A 137 -16.70 9.74 0.72
CA ALA A 137 -15.61 10.54 1.27
C ALA A 137 -14.24 9.87 1.05
N PHE A 138 -14.18 8.54 1.01
CA PHE A 138 -12.93 7.79 0.87
C PHE A 138 -12.65 7.27 -0.55
N SER A 139 -13.65 7.28 -1.44
CA SER A 139 -13.54 6.70 -2.78
C SER A 139 -12.41 7.31 -3.61
N ASN A 140 -12.15 8.61 -3.48
CA ASN A 140 -11.05 9.27 -4.20
C ASN A 140 -9.68 8.72 -3.79
N ASP A 141 -9.41 8.62 -2.49
CA ASP A 141 -8.14 8.08 -1.99
C ASP A 141 -8.00 6.58 -2.32
N PHE A 142 -9.12 5.85 -2.27
CA PHE A 142 -9.20 4.46 -2.67
C PHE A 142 -8.88 4.26 -4.16
N CYS A 143 -9.51 5.05 -5.04
CA CYS A 143 -9.21 5.01 -6.48
C CYS A 143 -7.76 5.42 -6.77
N ASN A 144 -7.23 6.41 -6.05
CA ASN A 144 -5.84 6.83 -6.17
C ASN A 144 -4.86 5.71 -5.74
N TYR A 145 -5.20 4.91 -4.73
CA TYR A 145 -4.43 3.73 -4.36
C TYR A 145 -4.35 2.75 -5.52
N PHE A 146 -5.48 2.36 -6.12
CA PHE A 146 -5.50 1.41 -7.23
C PHE A 146 -4.76 1.93 -8.45
N LYS A 147 -4.90 3.22 -8.76
CA LYS A 147 -4.15 3.85 -9.85
C LYS A 147 -2.65 3.68 -9.66
N LYS A 148 -2.13 4.04 -8.48
CA LYS A 148 -0.71 3.86 -8.14
C LYS A 148 -0.28 2.40 -8.13
N PHE A 149 -1.15 1.50 -7.66
CA PHE A 149 -0.88 0.08 -7.65
C PHE A 149 -0.67 -0.47 -9.08
N TYR A 150 -1.53 -0.11 -10.04
CA TYR A 150 -1.34 -0.49 -11.44
C TYR A 150 -0.12 0.17 -12.08
N GLU A 151 0.13 1.45 -11.79
CA GLU A 151 1.36 2.14 -12.23
C GLU A 151 2.62 1.41 -11.72
N ASN A 152 2.62 0.98 -10.45
CA ASN A 152 3.71 0.19 -9.88
C ASN A 152 3.85 -1.18 -10.54
N CYS A 153 2.78 -1.73 -11.11
CA CYS A 153 2.81 -2.96 -11.90
C CYS A 153 3.22 -2.73 -13.36
N GLY A 154 3.64 -1.52 -13.74
CA GLY A 154 4.00 -1.15 -15.11
C GLY A 154 2.81 -0.88 -16.03
N MET A 155 1.59 -0.87 -15.49
CA MET A 155 0.35 -0.66 -16.24
C MET A 155 0.01 0.83 -16.23
N THR A 156 0.58 1.56 -17.19
CA THR A 156 0.38 3.01 -17.31
C THR A 156 -0.91 3.36 -18.06
N GLY A 157 -1.48 4.52 -17.72
CA GLY A 157 -2.70 5.02 -18.36
C GLY A 157 -3.97 4.27 -17.96
N VAL A 158 -3.97 3.57 -16.82
CA VAL A 158 -5.16 2.94 -16.27
C VAL A 158 -6.04 4.01 -15.60
N GLU A 159 -7.31 4.06 -16.00
CA GLU A 159 -8.31 4.90 -15.37
C GLU A 159 -9.09 4.11 -14.32
N ILE A 160 -9.31 4.70 -13.15
CA ILE A 160 -10.09 4.09 -12.07
C ILE A 160 -11.36 4.90 -11.88
N ILE A 161 -12.52 4.28 -12.09
CA ILE A 161 -13.82 4.95 -12.08
C ILE A 161 -14.68 4.35 -10.96
N PRO A 162 -15.07 5.14 -9.94
CA PRO A 162 -16.00 4.67 -8.93
C PRO A 162 -17.45 4.71 -9.45
N GLU A 163 -18.18 3.61 -9.27
CA GLU A 163 -19.60 3.50 -9.56
C GLU A 163 -20.39 3.32 -8.27
N TYR A 164 -21.26 4.28 -7.95
CA TYR A 164 -22.01 4.24 -6.70
C TYR A 164 -23.31 3.44 -6.86
N VAL A 165 -23.43 2.35 -6.12
CA VAL A 165 -24.57 1.44 -6.15
C VAL A 165 -25.40 1.60 -4.89
N LYS A 166 -26.70 1.87 -5.04
CA LYS A 166 -27.62 1.88 -3.90
C LYS A 166 -27.84 0.44 -3.42
N VAL A 167 -27.56 0.18 -2.15
CA VAL A 167 -27.88 -1.11 -1.56
C VAL A 167 -29.37 -1.11 -1.21
N GLU A 168 -30.15 -2.00 -1.82
CA GLU A 168 -31.49 -2.32 -1.32
C GLU A 168 -31.30 -2.98 0.05
N HIS A 169 -31.80 -2.31 1.10
CA HIS A 169 -31.63 -2.66 2.51
C HIS A 169 -31.59 -4.18 2.74
N ARG A 170 -30.38 -4.73 2.90
CA ARG A 170 -30.20 -5.94 3.70
C ARG A 170 -30.05 -5.45 5.13
N ASP A 171 -30.78 -6.08 6.05
CA ASP A 171 -30.62 -5.89 7.49
C ASP A 171 -29.16 -6.23 7.87
N ILE A 172 -28.29 -5.22 7.79
CA ILE A 172 -26.89 -5.30 8.22
C ILE A 172 -26.88 -4.63 9.58
N GLU A 173 -26.49 -5.40 10.60
CA GLU A 173 -26.17 -4.90 11.95
C GLU A 173 -25.41 -3.59 11.83
N GLU A 174 -25.91 -2.53 12.47
CA GLU A 174 -25.33 -1.19 12.47
C GLU A 174 -23.82 -1.25 12.73
N TYR A 175 -23.04 -1.27 11.64
CA TYR A 175 -21.60 -1.17 11.68
C TYR A 175 -21.33 0.24 12.20
N ASN A 176 -20.80 0.33 13.42
CA ASN A 176 -20.83 1.53 14.25
C ASN A 176 -20.01 2.67 13.61
N GLU A 177 -20.64 3.44 12.73
CA GLU A 177 -20.04 4.53 11.95
C GLU A 177 -19.33 5.56 12.85
N GLU A 178 -19.85 5.76 14.06
CA GLU A 178 -19.26 6.65 15.05
C GLU A 178 -17.88 6.18 15.53
N GLU A 179 -17.67 4.87 15.63
CA GLU A 179 -16.43 4.28 16.13
C GLU A 179 -15.30 4.44 15.11
N ILE A 180 -15.60 4.25 13.82
CA ILE A 180 -14.66 4.44 12.69
C ILE A 180 -14.28 5.93 12.56
N LEU A 181 -15.27 6.82 12.60
CA LEU A 181 -15.03 8.27 12.56
C LEU A 181 -14.23 8.75 13.78
N ALA A 182 -14.45 8.15 14.96
CA ALA A 182 -13.69 8.44 16.16
C ALA A 182 -12.24 7.95 16.08
N GLU A 183 -12.00 6.74 15.53
CA GLU A 183 -10.65 6.21 15.32
C GLU A 183 -9.84 7.07 14.35
N ARG A 184 -10.45 7.56 13.25
CA ARG A 184 -9.76 8.47 12.32
C ARG A 184 -9.45 9.83 12.92
N ARG A 185 -10.38 10.43 13.69
CA ARG A 185 -10.08 11.67 14.44
C ARG A 185 -8.91 11.46 15.40
N LYS A 186 -8.85 10.32 16.09
CA LYS A 186 -7.71 9.99 16.97
C LYS A 186 -6.41 9.86 16.19
N ALA A 187 -6.41 9.17 15.05
CA ALA A 187 -5.23 9.02 14.19
C ALA A 187 -4.75 10.36 13.61
N GLU A 188 -5.66 11.21 13.14
CA GLU A 188 -5.34 12.56 12.66
C GLU A 188 -4.78 13.45 13.77
N ILE A 189 -5.38 13.42 14.96
CA ILE A 189 -4.89 14.15 16.14
C ILE A 189 -3.48 13.66 16.52
N LEU A 190 -3.23 12.35 16.53
CA LEU A 190 -1.90 11.79 16.83
C LEU A 190 -0.86 12.21 15.78
N THR A 191 -1.25 12.21 14.50
CA THR A 191 -0.37 12.56 13.38
C THR A 191 -0.03 14.05 13.41
N ASN A 192 -1.00 14.90 13.73
CA ASN A 192 -0.80 16.34 13.88
C ASN A 192 -0.04 16.68 15.16
N ALA A 193 -0.24 15.94 16.26
CA ALA A 193 0.53 16.08 17.49
C ALA A 193 2.01 15.71 17.30
N LYS A 194 2.32 14.63 16.57
CA LYS A 194 3.70 14.29 16.19
C LYS A 194 4.34 15.37 15.31
N LYS A 195 3.59 15.93 14.36
CA LYS A 195 4.06 17.05 13.52
C LYS A 195 4.29 18.34 14.31
N ALA A 196 3.49 18.60 15.34
CA ALA A 196 3.62 19.78 16.20
C ALA A 196 4.77 19.65 17.21
N GLY A 197 4.97 18.46 17.80
CA GLY A 197 6.11 18.18 18.69
C GLY A 197 7.46 18.33 17.99
N ASN A 198 7.57 17.83 16.76
CA ASN A 198 8.79 17.98 15.96
C ASN A 198 9.11 19.45 15.62
N ARG A 199 8.11 20.33 15.53
CA ARG A 199 8.35 21.78 15.32
C ARG A 199 8.81 22.51 16.58
N ALA A 200 8.45 22.03 17.76
CA ALA A 200 8.82 22.63 19.03
C ALA A 200 10.27 22.29 19.45
N GLU A 201 10.82 21.16 18.99
CA GLU A 201 12.22 20.78 19.23
C GLU A 201 13.22 21.39 18.21
N GLU A 202 12.72 21.99 17.13
CA GLU A 202 13.51 22.69 16.09
C GLU A 202 13.54 24.23 16.28
N SER A 203 12.95 24.76 17.35
CA SER A 203 12.91 26.19 17.70
C SER A 203 13.76 26.50 18.94
#